data_AF-A0A0F2LXL5-F1
#
_entry.id   AF-A0A0F2LXL5-F1
#
_cell.length_a   1.000
_cell.length_b   1.000
_cell.length_c   1.000
_cell.angle_alpha   90.00
_cell.angle_beta   90.00
_cell.angle_gamma   90.00
#
_symmetry.space_group_name_H-M   'P 1'
#
loop_
_entity.id
_entity.type
_entity.pdbx_description
1 polymer ?
#
loop_
_entity_poly.entity_id
_entity_poly.type
_entity_poly.pdbx_seq_one_letter_code
_entity_poly.pdbx_strand_id
1 'polypeptide(L)'
;MPLTFVRSVADLDELQNIKVVLVAPGYVHTPMWTADPVKMKQFGYKPSMAVMPEEVAQGMVDLVTKAEYGGGACLQVAVGERRTLGVWNIPAPDTDGARVSKEVLEQNYKPVLEKMRNV
;
A
#
# COMPACT_ATOMS: atom_id res chain seq x y z
N MET A 1 11.18 -0.24 2.81
CA MET A 1 11.89 -1.51 2.61
C MET A 1 11.61 -2.17 1.25
N PRO A 2 10.36 -2.27 0.72
CA PRO A 2 10.14 -2.90 -0.60
C PRO A 2 10.35 -1.96 -1.81
N LEU A 3 10.06 -0.66 -1.67
CA LEU A 3 10.31 0.36 -2.71
C LEU A 3 11.79 0.46 -3.13
N THR A 4 12.71 0.27 -2.19
CA THR A 4 14.16 0.34 -2.45
C THR A 4 14.67 -0.88 -3.19
N PHE A 5 14.09 -2.07 -2.94
CA PHE A 5 14.49 -3.30 -3.61
C PHE A 5 14.23 -3.23 -5.11
N VAL A 6 12.99 -2.95 -5.53
CA VAL A 6 12.64 -2.91 -6.97
C VAL A 6 13.43 -1.86 -7.74
N ARG A 7 13.82 -0.76 -7.09
CA ARG A 7 14.66 0.28 -7.69
C ARG A 7 16.12 -0.12 -7.79
N SER A 8 16.65 -0.88 -6.82
CA SER A 8 18.03 -1.37 -6.86
C SER A 8 18.29 -2.35 -8.00
N VAL A 9 17.23 -2.90 -8.61
CA VAL A 9 17.29 -3.83 -9.75
C VAL A 9 16.61 -3.27 -10.99
N ALA A 10 16.37 -1.95 -11.05
CA ALA A 10 15.70 -1.31 -12.19
C ALA A 10 16.46 -1.50 -13.50
N ASP A 11 17.79 -1.47 -13.46
CA ASP A 11 18.67 -1.61 -14.63
C ASP A 11 18.52 -2.97 -15.32
N LEU A 12 17.92 -3.98 -14.68
CA LEU A 12 17.63 -5.26 -15.32
C LEU A 12 16.69 -5.13 -16.52
N ASP A 13 15.85 -4.09 -16.56
CA ASP A 13 14.96 -3.83 -17.69
C ASP A 13 15.77 -3.54 -18.96
N GLU A 14 16.76 -2.65 -18.88
CA GLU A 14 17.62 -2.30 -20.01
C GLU A 14 18.71 -3.35 -20.27
N LEU A 15 19.33 -3.86 -19.20
CA LEU A 15 20.49 -4.74 -19.32
C LEU A 15 20.11 -6.16 -19.73
N GLN A 16 18.97 -6.67 -19.26
CA GLN A 16 18.59 -8.08 -19.37
C GLN A 16 17.16 -8.28 -19.88
N ASN A 17 16.43 -7.21 -20.22
CA ASN A 17 15.02 -7.27 -20.61
C ASN A 17 14.14 -7.94 -19.53
N ILE A 18 14.48 -7.72 -18.26
CA ILE A 18 13.75 -8.22 -17.10
C ILE A 18 13.19 -7.03 -16.32
N LYS A 19 11.88 -6.82 -16.43
CA LYS A 19 11.19 -5.74 -15.74
C LYS A 19 10.75 -6.16 -14.34
N VAL A 20 11.28 -5.48 -13.32
CA VAL A 20 10.87 -5.64 -11.91
C VAL A 20 10.10 -4.40 -11.47
N VAL A 21 8.84 -4.58 -11.05
CA VAL A 21 7.91 -3.49 -10.70
C VAL A 21 7.16 -3.80 -9.41
N LEU A 22 6.55 -2.78 -8.81
CA LEU A 22 5.86 -2.89 -7.52
C LEU A 22 4.48 -2.23 -7.56
N VAL A 23 3.47 -2.94 -7.04
CA VAL A 23 2.19 -2.34 -6.66
C VAL A 23 2.17 -2.06 -5.15
N ALA A 24 1.77 -0.85 -4.79
CA ALA A 24 1.57 -0.41 -3.41
C ALA A 24 0.07 -0.21 -3.17
N PRO A 25 -0.67 -1.28 -2.81
CA PRO A 25 -2.09 -1.16 -2.57
C PRO A 25 -2.38 -0.41 -1.26
N GLY A 26 -3.49 0.33 -1.24
CA GLY A 26 -4.14 0.78 -0.02
C GLY A 26 -4.89 -0.36 0.68
N TYR A 27 -5.96 -0.05 1.42
CA TYR A 27 -6.85 -1.10 1.93
C TYR A 27 -7.47 -1.87 0.76
N VAL A 28 -7.45 -3.20 0.83
CA VAL A 28 -8.06 -4.07 -0.19
C VAL A 28 -9.21 -4.86 0.42
N HIS A 29 -10.37 -4.88 -0.22
CA HIS A 29 -11.56 -5.58 0.25
C HIS A 29 -11.37 -7.11 0.14
N THR A 30 -10.88 -7.71 1.22
CA THR A 30 -10.56 -9.14 1.30
C THR A 30 -11.17 -9.77 2.56
N PRO A 31 -11.30 -11.12 2.59
CA PRO A 31 -11.75 -11.85 3.79
C PRO A 31 -10.93 -11.57 5.05
N MET A 32 -9.70 -11.07 4.93
CA MET A 32 -8.89 -10.64 6.08
C MET A 32 -9.61 -9.61 6.97
N TRP A 33 -10.48 -8.79 6.38
CA TRP A 33 -11.30 -7.81 7.10
C TRP A 33 -12.70 -8.31 7.42
N THR A 34 -13.35 -9.00 6.47
CA THR A 34 -14.77 -9.35 6.59
C THR A 34 -15.02 -10.62 7.40
N ALA A 35 -14.05 -11.52 7.51
CA ALA A 35 -14.17 -12.76 8.28
C ALA A 35 -13.77 -12.61 9.76
N ASP A 36 -13.13 -11.50 10.14
CA ASP A 36 -12.64 -11.26 11.50
C ASP A 36 -13.10 -9.87 12.01
N PRO A 37 -14.23 -9.81 12.74
CA PRO A 37 -14.76 -8.55 13.28
C PRO A 37 -13.80 -7.86 14.26
N VAL A 38 -12.92 -8.62 14.93
CA VAL A 38 -11.93 -8.07 15.87
C VAL A 38 -10.88 -7.27 15.10
N LYS A 39 -10.32 -7.85 14.03
CA LYS A 39 -9.38 -7.14 13.16
C LYS A 39 -10.05 -5.95 12.46
N MET A 40 -11.28 -6.12 11.99
CA MET A 40 -12.04 -5.02 11.38
C MET A 40 -12.12 -3.81 12.33
N LYS A 41 -12.48 -4.05 13.60
CA LYS A 41 -12.57 -2.99 14.62
C LYS A 41 -11.21 -2.44 15.01
N GLN A 42 -10.19 -3.29 15.15
CA GLN A 42 -8.84 -2.88 15.53
C GLN A 42 -8.21 -1.92 14.51
N PHE A 43 -8.43 -2.18 13.22
CA PHE A 43 -7.87 -1.37 12.13
C PHE A 43 -8.85 -0.32 11.58
N GLY A 44 -10.03 -0.16 12.20
CA GLY A 44 -11.05 0.81 11.81
C GLY A 44 -11.58 0.61 10.39
N TYR A 45 -11.52 -0.61 9.87
CA TYR A 45 -11.83 -0.92 8.48
C TYR A 45 -13.28 -0.59 8.13
N LYS A 46 -13.48 -0.01 6.94
CA LYS A 46 -14.80 0.30 6.34
C LYS A 46 -14.74 -0.07 4.85
N PRO A 47 -15.75 -0.71 4.27
CA PRO A 47 -15.71 -1.05 2.85
C PRO A 47 -15.42 0.14 1.93
N SER A 48 -15.89 1.34 2.27
CA SER A 48 -15.67 2.57 1.50
C SER A 48 -14.21 3.05 1.45
N MET A 49 -13.32 2.56 2.33
CA MET A 49 -11.89 2.91 2.31
C MET A 49 -11.06 1.92 1.49
N ALA A 50 -11.67 0.83 1.00
CA ALA A 50 -10.94 -0.26 0.37
C ALA A 50 -11.20 -0.33 -1.13
N VAL A 51 -10.15 -0.54 -1.90
CA VAL A 51 -10.25 -0.92 -3.31
C VAL A 51 -10.66 -2.39 -3.42
N MET A 52 -11.29 -2.73 -4.54
CA MET A 52 -11.56 -4.13 -4.86
C MET A 52 -10.27 -4.83 -5.32
N PRO A 53 -10.11 -6.15 -5.07
CA PRO A 53 -8.96 -6.92 -5.52
C PRO A 53 -8.69 -6.78 -7.03
N GLU A 54 -9.75 -6.67 -7.84
CA GLU A 54 -9.69 -6.52 -9.28
C GLU A 54 -9.01 -5.21 -9.71
N GLU A 55 -9.20 -4.12 -8.94
CA GLU A 55 -8.56 -2.84 -9.21
C GLU A 55 -7.05 -2.89 -8.99
N VAL A 56 -6.62 -3.64 -7.95
CA VAL A 56 -5.21 -3.90 -7.69
C VAL A 56 -4.62 -4.78 -8.80
N ALA A 57 -5.34 -5.82 -9.21
CA ALA A 57 -4.93 -6.69 -10.31
C ALA A 57 -4.76 -5.92 -11.62
N GLN A 58 -5.67 -4.99 -11.93
CA GLN A 58 -5.52 -4.09 -13.08
C GLN A 58 -4.29 -3.18 -12.93
N GLY A 59 -3.96 -2.74 -11.72
CA GLY A 59 -2.68 -2.10 -11.39
C GLY A 59 -1.46 -2.92 -11.78
N MET A 60 -1.48 -4.21 -11.46
CA MET A 60 -0.39 -5.14 -11.78
C MET A 60 -0.26 -5.35 -13.29
N VAL A 61 -1.40 -5.52 -14.01
CA VAL A 61 -1.41 -5.66 -15.47
C VAL A 61 -0.88 -4.39 -16.14
N ASP A 62 -1.31 -3.22 -15.69
CA ASP A 62 -0.85 -1.94 -16.24
C ASP A 62 0.67 -1.78 -16.10
N LEU A 63 1.23 -2.08 -14.92
CA LEU A 63 2.66 -1.99 -14.64
C LEU A 63 3.53 -2.84 -15.58
N VAL A 64 3.03 -4.00 -16.02
CA VAL A 64 3.80 -4.91 -16.88
C VAL A 64 3.53 -4.70 -18.37
N THR A 65 2.35 -4.19 -18.75
CA THR A 65 1.94 -4.07 -20.16
C THR A 65 2.11 -2.66 -20.74
N LYS A 66 1.93 -1.60 -19.95
CA LYS A 66 1.99 -0.23 -20.46
C LYS A 66 3.43 0.26 -20.57
N ALA A 67 3.75 0.86 -21.71
CA ALA A 67 5.08 1.37 -22.02
C ALA A 67 5.52 2.54 -21.11
N GLU A 68 4.58 3.20 -20.42
CA GLU A 68 4.89 4.30 -19.49
C GLU A 68 5.64 3.85 -18.23
N TYR A 69 5.63 2.55 -17.90
CA TYR A 69 6.31 2.01 -16.72
C TYR A 69 7.57 1.22 -17.12
N GLY A 70 8.73 1.73 -16.70
CA GLY A 70 10.00 1.02 -16.78
C GLY A 70 10.32 0.19 -15.54
N GLY A 71 11.48 -0.46 -15.54
CA GLY A 71 12.05 -1.14 -14.39
C GLY A 71 12.10 -0.25 -13.13
N GLY A 72 11.77 -0.82 -11.98
CA GLY A 72 11.72 -0.12 -10.70
C GLY A 72 10.47 0.75 -10.47
N ALA A 73 9.53 0.79 -11.43
CA ALA A 73 8.29 1.54 -11.26
C ALA A 73 7.47 1.02 -10.08
N CYS A 74 6.90 1.95 -9.32
CA CYS A 74 6.10 1.67 -8.12
C CYS A 74 4.76 2.39 -8.24
N LEU A 75 3.67 1.66 -8.43
CA LEU A 75 2.32 2.23 -8.60
C LEU A 75 1.52 2.08 -7.32
N GLN A 76 1.07 3.20 -6.75
CA GLN A 76 0.07 3.19 -5.69
C GLN A 76 -1.32 2.98 -6.28
N VAL A 77 -2.10 2.08 -5.66
CA VAL A 77 -3.50 1.83 -6.00
C VAL A 77 -4.32 1.91 -4.72
N ALA A 78 -5.04 3.00 -4.53
CA ALA A 78 -5.91 3.24 -3.38
C ALA A 78 -7.20 3.92 -3.81
N VAL A 79 -8.21 3.90 -2.94
CA VAL A 79 -9.49 4.58 -3.21
C VAL A 79 -9.24 6.06 -3.43
N GLY A 80 -9.59 6.55 -4.62
CA GLY A 80 -9.43 7.96 -4.99
C GLY A 80 -8.02 8.39 -5.36
N GLU A 81 -7.02 7.50 -5.36
CA GLU A 81 -5.63 7.85 -5.71
C GLU A 81 -4.93 6.72 -6.47
N ARG A 82 -4.45 7.04 -7.68
CA ARG A 82 -3.57 6.18 -8.47
C ARG A 82 -2.39 7.00 -8.95
N ARG A 83 -1.18 6.72 -8.45
CA ARG A 83 0.01 7.51 -8.74
C ARG A 83 1.30 6.69 -8.71
N THR A 84 2.28 7.11 -9.48
CA THR A 84 3.65 6.59 -9.38
C THR A 84 4.33 7.18 -8.15
N LEU A 85 4.94 6.32 -7.33
CA LEU A 85 5.61 6.73 -6.11
C LEU A 85 7.03 7.23 -6.40
N GLY A 86 7.37 8.40 -5.84
CA GLY A 86 8.69 9.01 -5.91
C GLY A 86 9.75 8.28 -5.07
N VAL A 87 11.03 8.64 -5.22
CA VAL A 87 12.13 7.86 -4.63
C VAL A 87 12.25 8.04 -3.12
N TRP A 88 12.34 9.29 -2.70
CA TRP A 88 12.54 9.72 -1.33
C TRP A 88 11.43 10.68 -0.95
N ASN A 89 11.20 10.84 0.36
CA ASN A 89 10.23 11.81 0.90
C ASN A 89 8.85 11.70 0.22
N ILE A 90 8.37 10.46 0.01
CA ILE A 90 7.06 10.21 -0.58
C ILE A 90 6.01 10.87 0.33
N PRO A 91 5.22 11.83 -0.19
CA PRO A 91 4.20 12.47 0.62
C PRO A 91 3.20 11.43 1.11
N ALA A 92 2.68 11.64 2.33
CA ALA A 92 1.61 10.80 2.85
C ALA A 92 0.44 10.77 1.85
N PRO A 93 -0.29 9.65 1.76
CA PRO A 93 -1.50 9.59 0.93
C PRO A 93 -2.51 10.63 1.41
N ASP A 94 -3.08 11.39 0.48
CA ASP A 94 -4.10 12.40 0.78
C ASP A 94 -5.49 11.78 0.97
N THR A 95 -5.65 10.50 0.61
CA THR A 95 -6.93 9.79 0.65
C THR A 95 -7.03 8.83 1.82
N ASP A 96 -8.25 8.70 2.37
CA ASP A 96 -8.55 7.76 3.47
C ASP A 96 -8.34 6.29 3.08
N GLY A 97 -8.19 5.97 1.79
CA GLY A 97 -7.93 4.60 1.32
C GLY A 97 -6.51 4.09 1.57
N ALA A 98 -5.59 4.97 1.98
CA ALA A 98 -4.21 4.61 2.31
C ALA A 98 -3.68 5.29 3.60
N ARG A 99 -4.53 6.07 4.28
CA ARG A 99 -4.19 6.75 5.55
C ARG A 99 -4.89 6.08 6.73
N VAL A 100 -4.15 5.84 7.81
CA VAL A 100 -4.73 5.37 9.08
C VAL A 100 -5.23 6.57 9.89
N SER A 101 -6.46 6.51 10.42
CA SER A 101 -6.99 7.61 11.23
C SER A 101 -6.23 7.74 12.56
N LYS A 102 -6.18 8.96 13.11
CA LYS A 102 -5.54 9.24 14.41
C LYS A 102 -6.19 8.42 15.52
N GLU A 103 -7.51 8.28 15.51
CA GLU A 103 -8.22 7.50 16.52
C GLU A 103 -7.80 6.02 16.50
N VAL A 104 -7.67 5.43 15.31
CA VAL A 104 -7.22 4.04 15.15
C VAL A 104 -5.78 3.88 15.64
N LEU A 105 -4.90 4.84 15.35
CA LEU A 105 -3.53 4.82 15.87
C LEU A 105 -3.52 4.87 17.40
N GLU A 106 -4.22 5.81 18.01
CA GLU A 106 -4.30 5.96 19.46
C GLU A 106 -4.85 4.70 20.14
N GLN A 107 -5.91 4.10 19.59
CA GLN A 107 -6.48 2.84 20.07
C GLN A 107 -5.44 1.72 20.05
N ASN A 108 -4.67 1.61 18.96
CA ASN A 108 -3.68 0.54 18.78
C ASN A 108 -2.44 0.73 19.66
N TYR A 109 -2.03 1.97 19.93
CA TYR A 109 -0.87 2.26 20.79
C TYR A 109 -1.19 2.23 22.28
N LYS A 110 -2.45 2.46 22.67
CA LYS A 110 -2.89 2.48 24.09
C LYS A 110 -2.33 1.31 24.93
N PRO A 111 -2.46 0.02 24.54
CA PRO A 111 -1.96 -1.08 25.36
C PRO A 111 -0.43 -1.09 25.50
N VAL A 112 0.31 -0.60 24.50
CA VAL A 112 1.77 -0.49 24.55
C VAL A 112 2.17 0.63 25.51
N LEU A 113 1.52 1.79 25.37
CA LEU A 113 1.79 2.98 26.21
C LEU A 113 1.41 2.76 27.68
N GLU A 114 0.40 1.94 27.96
CA GLU A 114 0.03 1.54 29.32
C GLU A 114 1.10 0.62 29.93
N LYS A 115 1.62 -0.35 29.17
CA LYS A 115 2.72 -1.20 29.63
C LYS A 115 4.00 -0.41 29.86
N MET A 116 4.37 0.49 28.96
CA MET A 116 5.58 1.33 29.10
C MET A 116 5.55 2.27 30.31
N ARG A 117 4.35 2.67 30.77
CA ARG A 117 4.20 3.51 31.97
C ARG A 117 4.40 2.76 33.29
N ASN A 118 4.36 1.43 33.24
CA ASN A 118 4.50 0.56 34.41
C ASN A 118 5.90 -0.10 34.49
N VAL A 119 6.86 0.35 33.66
CA VAL A 119 8.27 -0.10 33.68
C VAL A 119 9.15 1.02 34.23
#